data_AF-A0A383D6C1-F1
#
_entry.id   AF-A0A383D6C1-F1
#
_cell.length_a   1.000
_cell.length_b   1.000
_cell.length_c   1.000
_cell.angle_alpha   90.00
_cell.angle_beta   90.00
_cell.angle_gamma   90.00
#
_symmetry.space_group_name_H-M   'P 1'
#
loop_
_entity.id
_entity.type
_entity.pdbx_description
1 polymer ?
#
loop_
_entity_poly.entity_id
_entity_poly.type
_entity_poly.pdbx_seq_one_letter_code
_entity_poly.pdbx_strand_id
1 'polypeptide(L)'
;RGEGMWYGKDAVYFACTSGGQALKGQVWRYYPSAHEAQPGEATSPGTLELFVEPNDGAVVENCDTLTVSPWGDIVLCEDGPEQQFLVGVTQEGQLYKLARNAFNSSEFAGAVFSPDGMELYVNIQNPGITLAIRGPWDRAPVSN
;
A
#
# COMPACT_ATOMS: atom_id res chain seq x y z
N ARG A 1 -6.63 -2.14 -12.81
CA ARG A 1 -6.86 -0.67 -12.89
C ARG A 1 -5.87 -0.02 -11.92
N GLY A 2 -5.07 0.96 -12.34
CA GLY A 2 -4.12 1.63 -11.44
C GLY A 2 -4.81 2.68 -10.58
N GLU A 3 -4.45 2.78 -9.30
CA GLU A 3 -5.09 3.68 -8.33
C GLU A 3 -4.08 4.49 -7.51
N GLY A 4 -3.87 4.15 -6.23
CA GLY A 4 -2.95 4.88 -5.36
C GLY A 4 -1.49 4.70 -5.73
N MET A 5 -0.69 5.75 -5.51
CA MET A 5 0.76 5.73 -5.64
C MET A 5 1.44 6.46 -4.48
N TRP A 6 2.63 6.02 -4.12
CA TRP A 6 3.43 6.63 -3.06
C TRP A 6 4.92 6.52 -3.35
N TYR A 7 5.68 7.57 -3.03
CA TYR A 7 7.14 7.52 -3.09
C TYR A 7 7.75 7.37 -1.71
N GLY A 8 8.70 6.46 -1.57
CA GLY A 8 9.50 6.29 -0.36
C GLY A 8 10.56 5.22 -0.54
N LYS A 9 11.62 5.26 0.27
CA LYS A 9 12.74 4.30 0.17
C LYS A 9 13.29 4.19 -1.26
N ASP A 10 13.45 5.34 -1.92
CA ASP A 10 13.97 5.49 -3.28
C ASP A 10 13.15 4.81 -4.40
N ALA A 11 11.91 4.42 -4.13
CA ALA A 11 11.01 3.81 -5.10
C ALA A 11 9.62 4.46 -5.11
N VAL A 12 8.95 4.41 -6.26
CA VAL A 12 7.52 4.67 -6.41
C VAL A 12 6.79 3.34 -6.33
N TYR A 13 5.84 3.23 -5.41
CA TYR A 13 4.92 2.12 -5.29
C TYR A 13 3.58 2.54 -5.87
N PHE A 14 2.94 1.68 -6.64
CA PHE A 14 1.57 1.95 -7.07
C PHE A 14 0.74 0.67 -7.11
N ALA A 15 -0.50 0.80 -6.64
CA ALA A 15 -1.44 -0.30 -6.57
C ALA A 15 -2.25 -0.40 -7.85
N CYS A 16 -2.61 -1.64 -8.16
CA CYS A 16 -3.50 -1.99 -9.24
C CYS A 16 -4.63 -2.86 -8.68
N THR A 17 -5.74 -2.25 -8.27
CA THR A 17 -6.89 -2.89 -7.60
C THR A 17 -7.39 -4.18 -8.26
N SER A 18 -7.54 -4.17 -9.58
CA SER A 18 -7.97 -5.33 -10.38
C SER A 18 -6.83 -5.95 -11.18
N GLY A 19 -5.60 -5.80 -10.70
CA GLY A 19 -4.42 -6.44 -11.29
C GLY A 19 -4.23 -7.88 -10.85
N GLY A 20 -3.24 -8.55 -11.44
CA GLY A 20 -2.96 -9.96 -11.26
C GLY A 20 -3.89 -10.89 -12.03
N GLN A 21 -3.48 -12.15 -12.14
CA GLN A 21 -4.23 -13.19 -12.84
C GLN A 21 -5.66 -13.38 -12.27
N ALA A 22 -5.80 -13.31 -10.95
CA ALA A 22 -7.07 -13.47 -10.26
C ALA A 22 -7.88 -12.17 -10.10
N LEU A 23 -7.36 -11.05 -10.62
CA LEU A 23 -7.97 -9.71 -10.49
C LEU A 23 -8.18 -9.26 -9.04
N LYS A 24 -7.31 -9.72 -8.13
CA LYS A 24 -7.41 -9.47 -6.68
C LYS A 24 -6.56 -8.32 -6.16
N GLY A 25 -5.71 -7.75 -7.02
CA GLY A 25 -4.81 -6.69 -6.62
C GLY A 25 -3.36 -7.09 -6.83
N GLN A 26 -2.56 -6.13 -7.24
CA GLN A 26 -1.11 -6.24 -7.31
C GLN A 26 -0.48 -4.89 -7.00
N VAL A 27 0.75 -4.89 -6.54
CA VAL A 27 1.55 -3.69 -6.32
C VAL A 27 2.76 -3.75 -7.22
N TRP A 28 3.01 -2.64 -7.91
CA TRP A 28 4.23 -2.43 -8.67
C TRP A 28 5.19 -1.55 -7.88
N ARG A 29 6.48 -1.81 -8.04
CA ARG A 29 7.56 -1.01 -7.50
C ARG A 29 8.42 -0.51 -8.66
N TYR A 30 8.55 0.81 -8.76
CA TYR A 30 9.36 1.47 -9.76
C TYR A 30 10.55 2.15 -9.09
N TYR A 31 11.76 1.80 -9.53
CA TYR A 31 12.99 2.50 -9.19
C TYR A 31 13.31 3.47 -10.32
N PRO A 32 13.18 4.79 -10.10
CA PRO A 32 13.53 5.78 -11.12
C PRO A 32 14.99 5.66 -11.54
N SER A 33 15.27 6.04 -12.78
CA SER A 33 16.64 6.18 -13.25
C SER A 33 17.39 7.27 -12.48
N ALA A 34 18.71 7.12 -12.33
CA ALA A 34 19.57 8.24 -11.93
C ALA A 34 19.52 9.42 -12.93
N HIS A 35 18.98 9.19 -14.12
CA HIS A 35 18.75 10.16 -15.18
C HIS A 35 17.26 10.31 -15.53
N GLU A 36 16.34 10.05 -14.59
CA GLU A 36 14.89 10.14 -14.81
C GLU A 36 14.50 11.48 -15.47
N ALA A 37 13.74 11.41 -16.56
CA ALA A 37 13.33 12.54 -17.39
C ALA A 37 14.51 13.36 -17.98
N GLN A 38 15.70 12.77 -18.10
CA GLN A 38 16.88 13.35 -18.72
C GLN A 38 17.35 12.50 -19.92
N PRO A 39 18.17 13.05 -20.85
CA PRO A 39 18.65 12.30 -22.02
C PRO A 39 19.37 10.98 -21.71
N GLY A 40 19.97 10.85 -20.51
CA GLY A 40 20.66 9.63 -20.06
C GLY A 40 19.73 8.45 -19.74
N GLU A 41 18.43 8.69 -19.53
CA GLU A 41 17.46 7.67 -19.17
C GLU A 41 17.35 6.57 -20.22
N ALA A 42 17.37 6.93 -21.51
CA ALA A 42 17.29 5.98 -22.63
C ALA A 42 18.41 4.92 -22.60
N THR A 43 19.56 5.24 -22.00
CA THR A 43 20.71 4.34 -21.86
C THR A 43 20.81 3.66 -20.50
N SER A 44 20.08 4.16 -19.50
CA SER A 44 20.07 3.63 -18.14
C SER A 44 18.66 3.83 -17.55
N PRO A 45 17.65 3.09 -18.03
CA PRO A 45 16.26 3.32 -17.66
C PRO A 45 16.00 2.95 -16.20
N GLY A 46 14.90 3.46 -15.64
CA GLY A 46 14.38 2.97 -14.38
C GLY A 46 13.99 1.48 -14.46
N THR A 47 13.84 0.84 -13.30
CA THR A 47 13.43 -0.57 -13.22
C THR A 47 12.02 -0.66 -12.68
N LEU A 48 11.16 -1.38 -13.39
CA LEU A 48 9.81 -1.69 -12.96
C LEU A 48 9.73 -3.16 -12.53
N GLU A 49 9.22 -3.38 -11.32
CA GLU A 49 9.09 -4.69 -10.69
C GLU A 49 7.65 -4.94 -10.30
N LEU A 50 7.13 -6.13 -10.67
CA LEU A 50 5.90 -6.64 -10.07
C LEU A 50 6.23 -7.07 -8.64
N PHE A 51 6.01 -6.17 -7.70
CA PHE A 51 6.47 -6.35 -6.33
C PHE A 51 5.65 -7.37 -5.57
N VAL A 52 4.32 -7.33 -5.73
CA VAL A 52 3.39 -8.23 -5.06
C VAL A 52 2.20 -8.56 -5.96
N GLU A 53 1.93 -9.85 -6.14
CA GLU A 53 0.74 -10.38 -6.83
C GLU A 53 0.32 -11.71 -6.16
N PRO A 54 -0.41 -11.68 -5.03
CA PRO A 54 -0.72 -12.89 -4.28
C PRO A 54 -1.78 -13.76 -4.96
N ASN A 55 -2.61 -13.17 -5.85
CA ASN A 55 -3.72 -13.85 -6.52
C ASN A 55 -4.70 -14.57 -5.57
N ASP A 56 -4.81 -14.10 -4.33
CA ASP A 56 -5.69 -14.65 -3.31
C ASP A 56 -6.39 -13.52 -2.54
N GLY A 57 -7.72 -13.47 -2.67
CA GLY A 57 -8.59 -12.48 -2.01
C GLY A 57 -8.60 -12.57 -0.49
N ALA A 58 -8.26 -13.74 0.08
CA ALA A 58 -8.11 -13.87 1.53
C ALA A 58 -6.86 -13.13 2.05
N VAL A 59 -5.85 -12.95 1.21
CA VAL A 59 -4.59 -12.27 1.55
C VAL A 59 -4.73 -10.77 1.29
N VAL A 60 -5.13 -10.39 0.09
CA VAL A 60 -5.47 -9.00 -0.27
C VAL A 60 -6.61 -9.00 -1.28
N GLU A 61 -7.58 -8.11 -1.10
CA GLU A 61 -8.70 -7.94 -2.03
C GLU A 61 -8.77 -6.48 -2.46
N ASN A 62 -8.58 -6.23 -3.76
CA ASN A 62 -8.75 -4.91 -4.36
C ASN A 62 -7.92 -3.82 -3.65
N CYS A 63 -6.61 -4.03 -3.52
CA CYS A 63 -5.73 -2.99 -2.98
C CYS A 63 -5.81 -1.71 -3.83
N ASP A 64 -6.23 -0.61 -3.22
CA ASP A 64 -6.49 0.66 -3.90
C ASP A 64 -5.44 1.71 -3.49
N THR A 65 -5.60 2.34 -2.34
CA THR A 65 -4.65 3.37 -1.86
C THR A 65 -3.54 2.77 -1.02
N LEU A 66 -2.37 3.42 -0.97
CA LEU A 66 -1.22 2.93 -0.21
C LEU A 66 -0.35 4.04 0.34
N THR A 67 0.41 3.73 1.39
CA THR A 67 1.44 4.61 1.96
C THR A 67 2.66 3.82 2.43
N VAL A 68 3.83 4.45 2.43
CA VAL A 68 5.04 3.89 3.05
C VAL A 68 5.01 4.18 4.55
N SER A 69 5.13 3.15 5.36
CA SER A 69 5.17 3.23 6.81
C SER A 69 6.52 3.77 7.34
N PRO A 70 6.58 4.26 8.59
CA PRO A 70 7.82 4.72 9.21
C PRO A 70 8.91 3.65 9.28
N TRP A 71 8.53 2.38 9.43
CA TRP A 71 9.47 1.26 9.48
C TRP A 71 9.88 0.76 8.08
N GLY A 72 9.17 1.18 7.03
CA GLY A 72 9.56 0.98 5.63
C GLY A 72 8.56 0.17 4.81
N ASP A 73 7.77 -0.69 5.44
CA ASP A 73 6.73 -1.49 4.78
C ASP A 73 5.70 -0.62 4.06
N ILE A 74 4.98 -1.21 3.10
CA ILE A 74 3.82 -0.58 2.48
C ILE A 74 2.58 -0.95 3.27
N VAL A 75 1.71 0.04 3.53
CA VAL A 75 0.36 -0.19 4.05
C VAL A 75 -0.62 0.08 2.92
N LEU A 76 -1.35 -0.96 2.53
CA LEU A 76 -2.41 -0.95 1.53
C LEU A 76 -3.76 -0.76 2.21
N CYS A 77 -4.67 -0.07 1.53
CA CYS A 77 -6.09 -0.04 1.83
C CYS A 77 -6.83 -0.96 0.86
N GLU A 78 -7.70 -1.83 1.37
CA GLU A 78 -8.59 -2.65 0.55
C GLU A 78 -9.89 -1.91 0.19
N ASP A 79 -10.36 -2.17 -1.03
CA ASP A 79 -11.68 -1.80 -1.58
C ASP A 79 -12.39 -3.03 -2.19
N GLY A 80 -12.56 -4.06 -1.37
CA GLY A 80 -13.23 -5.31 -1.75
C GLY A 80 -14.75 -5.29 -1.53
N PRO A 81 -15.47 -6.36 -1.89
CA PRO A 81 -16.91 -6.47 -1.62
C PRO A 81 -17.26 -6.85 -0.17
N GLU A 82 -16.30 -7.34 0.62
CA GLU A 82 -16.54 -7.91 1.95
C GLU A 82 -15.90 -7.09 3.08
N GLN A 83 -15.21 -7.76 4.02
CA GLN A 83 -14.50 -7.09 5.10
C GLN A 83 -13.25 -6.41 4.56
N GLN A 84 -13.00 -5.20 5.04
CA GLN A 84 -11.90 -4.37 4.57
C GLN A 84 -10.79 -4.33 5.61
N PHE A 85 -9.56 -4.45 5.12
CA PHE A 85 -8.37 -4.43 5.95
C PHE A 85 -7.40 -3.33 5.50
N LEU A 86 -6.58 -2.91 6.46
CA LEU A 86 -5.26 -2.40 6.14
C LEU A 86 -4.31 -3.59 6.03
N VAL A 87 -3.62 -3.71 4.91
CA VAL A 87 -2.70 -4.82 4.64
C VAL A 87 -1.28 -4.28 4.59
N GLY A 88 -0.40 -4.79 5.45
CA GLY A 88 1.01 -4.51 5.40
C GLY A 88 1.71 -5.39 4.37
N VAL A 89 2.74 -4.84 3.72
CA VAL A 89 3.64 -5.55 2.81
C VAL A 89 5.08 -5.27 3.24
N THR A 90 5.80 -6.32 3.65
CA THR A 90 7.22 -6.19 4.03
C THR A 90 8.09 -5.81 2.84
N GLN A 91 9.33 -5.38 3.09
CA GLN A 91 10.28 -5.07 2.00
C GLN A 91 10.57 -6.26 1.08
N GLU A 92 10.42 -7.48 1.60
CA GLU A 92 10.55 -8.76 0.91
C GLU A 92 9.23 -9.24 0.25
N GLY A 93 8.18 -8.41 0.28
CA GLY A 93 6.90 -8.71 -0.37
C GLY A 93 5.97 -9.63 0.42
N GLN A 94 6.23 -9.88 1.72
CA GLN A 94 5.32 -10.68 2.55
C GLN A 94 4.13 -9.84 3.00
N LEU A 95 2.92 -10.39 2.91
CA LEU A 95 1.69 -9.68 3.29
C LEU A 95 1.21 -10.08 4.68
N TYR A 96 0.65 -9.13 5.42
CA TYR A 96 0.02 -9.36 6.71
C TYR A 96 -1.16 -8.41 6.93
N LYS A 97 -2.17 -8.83 7.70
CA LYS A 97 -3.29 -7.94 8.07
C LYS A 97 -2.82 -7.02 9.22
N LEU A 98 -2.78 -5.72 8.97
CA LEU A 98 -2.41 -4.70 9.96
C LEU A 98 -3.61 -4.30 10.83
N ALA A 99 -4.76 -4.06 10.20
CA ALA A 99 -5.99 -3.66 10.88
C ALA A 99 -7.22 -4.11 10.09
N ARG A 100 -8.36 -4.22 10.77
CA ARG A 100 -9.67 -4.53 10.17
C ARG A 100 -10.62 -3.36 10.39
N ASN A 101 -11.40 -2.99 9.38
CA ASN A 101 -12.56 -2.12 9.59
C ASN A 101 -13.61 -2.88 10.43
N ALA A 102 -13.72 -2.52 11.71
CA ALA A 102 -14.67 -3.12 12.63
C ALA A 102 -16.03 -2.40 12.64
N PHE A 103 -16.14 -1.24 11.98
CA PHE A 103 -17.33 -0.41 12.00
C PHE A 103 -18.34 -0.85 10.94
N ASN A 104 -17.89 -1.09 9.70
CA ASN A 104 -18.73 -1.52 8.58
C ASN A 104 -17.88 -2.21 7.49
N SER A 105 -18.49 -2.47 6.33
CA SER A 105 -17.83 -3.05 5.16
C SER A 105 -17.35 -2.01 4.14
N SER A 106 -17.36 -0.72 4.49
CA SER A 106 -16.83 0.32 3.59
C SER A 106 -15.30 0.23 3.54
N GLU A 107 -14.75 0.52 2.36
CA GLU A 107 -13.32 0.58 2.10
C GLU A 107 -12.57 1.54 3.05
N PHE A 108 -11.29 1.23 3.25
CA PHE A 108 -10.34 2.21 3.74
C PHE A 108 -9.86 3.07 2.56
N ALA A 109 -9.67 4.37 2.78
CA ALA A 109 -9.19 5.27 1.75
C ALA A 109 -8.22 6.31 2.31
N GLY A 110 -7.11 6.55 1.59
CA GLY A 110 -6.18 7.64 1.87
C GLY A 110 -5.45 7.49 3.20
N ALA A 111 -4.72 6.37 3.37
CA ALA A 111 -3.83 6.18 4.50
C ALA A 111 -2.58 7.08 4.38
N VAL A 112 -2.14 7.69 5.47
CA VAL A 112 -0.88 8.45 5.56
C VAL A 112 -0.37 8.52 6.99
N PHE A 113 0.95 8.40 7.17
CA PHE A 113 1.57 8.62 8.47
C PHE A 113 1.91 10.09 8.71
N SER A 114 1.80 10.53 9.96
CA SER A 114 2.28 11.84 10.40
C SER A 114 3.80 11.99 10.13
N PRO A 115 4.32 13.22 10.00
CA PRO A 115 5.75 13.44 9.74
C PRO A 115 6.69 12.85 10.80
N ASP A 116 6.24 12.73 12.05
CA ASP A 116 6.98 12.09 13.15
C ASP A 116 6.79 10.56 13.20
N GLY A 117 5.96 10.00 12.31
CA GLY A 117 5.64 8.58 12.23
C GLY A 117 4.76 8.05 13.35
N MET A 118 4.26 8.89 14.26
CA MET A 118 3.58 8.45 15.48
C MET A 118 2.07 8.26 15.33
N GLU A 119 1.48 8.74 14.24
CA GLU A 119 0.05 8.64 13.96
C GLU A 119 -0.19 8.18 12.51
N LEU A 120 -1.06 7.20 12.34
CA LEU A 120 -1.63 6.84 11.04
C LEU A 120 -2.99 7.52 10.90
N TYR A 121 -3.15 8.33 9.86
CA TYR A 121 -4.43 8.86 9.44
C TYR A 121 -4.99 7.99 8.32
N VAL A 122 -6.26 7.61 8.42
CA VAL A 122 -6.94 6.83 7.38
C VAL A 122 -8.44 7.10 7.41
N ASN A 123 -9.11 7.02 6.26
CA ASN A 123 -10.55 7.23 6.17
C ASN A 123 -11.30 5.91 6.01
N ILE A 124 -12.49 5.82 6.58
CA ILE A 124 -13.55 4.91 6.14
C ILE A 124 -14.42 5.71 5.18
N GLN A 125 -14.38 5.37 3.89
CA GLN A 125 -14.92 6.24 2.82
C GLN A 125 -16.40 6.56 3.03
N ASN A 126 -17.22 5.57 3.38
CA ASN A 126 -18.62 5.73 3.73
C ASN A 126 -18.84 5.29 5.18
N PRO A 127 -19.28 6.20 6.09
CA PRO A 127 -19.93 7.48 5.82
C PRO A 127 -18.99 8.70 5.81
N GLY A 128 -17.68 8.54 5.60
CA GLY A 128 -16.71 9.65 5.56
C GLY A 128 -16.10 9.95 6.92
N ILE A 129 -15.56 8.92 7.58
CA ILE A 129 -14.96 9.03 8.91
C ILE A 129 -13.44 9.01 8.78
N THR A 130 -12.75 10.03 9.28
CA THR A 130 -11.29 10.01 9.44
C THR A 130 -10.92 9.47 10.81
N LEU A 131 -10.01 8.50 10.84
CA LEU A 131 -9.42 7.94 12.05
C LEU A 131 -7.99 8.46 12.21
N ALA A 132 -7.61 8.80 13.44
CA ALA A 132 -6.23 9.02 13.85
C ALA A 132 -5.81 7.87 14.78
N ILE A 133 -4.87 7.06 14.33
CA ILE A 133 -4.46 5.83 15.01
C ILE A 133 -3.03 6.01 15.50
N ARG A 134 -2.88 6.21 16.81
CA ARG A 134 -1.57 6.17 17.47
C ARG A 134 -1.25 4.71 17.82
N GLY A 135 -0.10 4.24 17.37
CA GLY A 135 0.42 2.90 17.66
C GLY A 135 1.89 2.95 18.05
N PRO A 136 2.49 1.81 18.41
CA PRO A 136 3.94 1.66 18.56
C PRO A 136 4.58 1.56 17.16
N TRP A 137 4.45 2.62 16.37
CA TRP A 137 4.92 2.68 14.97
C TRP A 137 6.44 2.87 14.83
N ASP A 138 7.16 2.95 15.94
CA ASP A 138 8.62 2.99 16.01
C ASP A 138 9.28 1.66 15.61
N ARG A 139 8.48 0.62 15.40
CA ARG A 139 8.92 -0.71 14.97
C ARG A 139 7.87 -1.37 14.08
N ALA A 140 8.32 -2.27 13.21
CA ALA A 140 7.41 -3.10 12.43
C ALA A 140 6.49 -3.92 13.36
N PRO A 141 5.20 -4.10 13.01
CA PRO A 141 4.33 -5.03 13.69
C PRO A 141 4.95 -6.43 13.70
N VAL A 142 4.97 -7.09 14.86
CA VAL A 142 5.41 -8.49 14.94
C VAL A 142 4.30 -9.35 14.34
N SER A 143 4.57 -10.00 13.20
CA SER A 143 3.65 -10.99 12.65
C SER A 143 3.53 -12.17 13.63
N ASN A 144 2.32 -12.39 14.17
CA ASN A 144 2.01 -13.61 14.91
C ASN A 144 1.69 -14.76 13.95
#